data_AF-A0A7Z9GWA0-F1
#
_entry.id   AF-A0A7Z9GWA0-F1
#
_cell.length_a   1.000
_cell.length_b   1.000
_cell.length_c   1.000
_cell.angle_alpha   90.00
_cell.angle_beta   90.00
_cell.angle_gamma   90.00
#
_symmetry.space_group_name_H-M   'P 1'
#
loop_
_entity.id
_entity.type
_entity.pdbx_description
1 polymer ?
#
loop_
_entity_poly.entity_id
_entity_poly.type
_entity_poly.pdbx_seq_one_letter_code
_entity_poly.pdbx_strand_id
1 'polypeptide(L)'
;MLTGYLFLVLSGPRLPAAEVTLRISTPMTPPGWALLERELLQSSAQACEKFFARYFDERGYLECVARWGGDDGPDDAIENCNDWPILHALGAPQVVQQMFKKAWSGHVRQFTEAKTVEVPFARDGMYYKEFPVMFDWQHNAEGLSVFNLQSLSDPYDRNYRRQVRRFAGFYMNEDPGAPNYDSQHKIIRSLFNGSRGPLLRKATALDWTGDPIEVENRFHLGHGERNYQEMLAHFKDYNDIVGDHPLNLLSSTLALNAYMLQHEGKYRKWLLEYIDAWLARMEKNGDVIPSNVGLDGTIGGACDGKWYGGTYGWGFSVTVPQTGEIAHRNRQHWGFIGFANAYLLTGDDRYLEAWRKQA
;
A
#
# COMPACT_ATOMS: atom_id res chain seq x y z
N MET A 1 -44.99 43.33 24.38
CA MET A 1 -45.34 42.00 23.84
C MET A 1 -44.94 41.98 22.38
N LEU A 2 -43.85 41.29 22.04
CA LEU A 2 -43.62 40.85 20.67
C LEU A 2 -42.90 39.51 20.74
N THR A 3 -43.60 38.54 20.17
CA THR A 3 -43.43 37.11 20.20
C THR A 3 -42.21 36.70 19.38
N GLY A 4 -41.42 35.77 19.90
CA GLY A 4 -40.30 35.19 19.16
C GLY A 4 -40.74 34.20 18.08
N TYR A 5 -39.84 33.95 17.13
CA TYR A 5 -39.85 32.76 16.29
C TYR A 5 -38.43 32.19 16.22
N LEU A 6 -38.25 31.07 16.91
CA LEU A 6 -37.11 30.18 16.77
C LEU A 6 -37.33 29.35 15.50
N PHE A 7 -36.56 29.59 14.45
CA PHE A 7 -36.55 28.69 13.28
C PHE A 7 -35.61 27.52 13.55
N LEU A 8 -36.20 26.37 13.92
CA LEU A 8 -35.53 25.08 13.85
C LEU A 8 -35.38 24.71 12.36
N VAL A 9 -34.18 24.83 11.81
CA VAL A 9 -33.87 24.23 10.50
C VAL A 9 -33.59 22.75 10.74
N LEU A 10 -34.64 21.93 10.62
CA LEU A 10 -34.51 20.49 10.51
C LEU A 10 -33.87 20.21 9.14
N SER A 11 -32.59 19.87 9.13
CA SER A 11 -31.92 19.27 7.98
C SER A 11 -32.56 17.93 7.66
N GLY A 12 -33.56 17.93 6.77
CA GLY A 12 -34.15 16.72 6.24
C GLY A 12 -33.11 15.88 5.48
N PRO A 13 -33.31 14.56 5.38
CA PRO A 13 -32.43 13.69 4.61
C PRO A 13 -32.37 14.18 3.15
N ARG A 14 -31.15 14.38 2.62
CA ARG A 14 -30.93 14.62 1.18
C ARG A 14 -31.57 13.44 0.43
N LEU A 15 -32.61 13.72 -0.36
CA LEU A 15 -33.13 12.77 -1.33
C LEU A 15 -31.98 12.37 -2.26
N PRO A 16 -31.79 11.08 -2.58
CA PRO A 16 -30.85 10.67 -3.60
C PRO A 16 -31.15 11.45 -4.88
N ALA A 17 -30.11 12.04 -5.49
CA ALA A 17 -30.24 12.72 -6.76
C ALA A 17 -30.91 11.77 -7.77
N ALA A 18 -31.92 12.25 -8.47
CA ALA A 18 -32.58 11.46 -9.51
C ALA A 18 -31.53 10.92 -10.49
N GLU A 19 -31.65 9.65 -10.84
CA GLU A 19 -30.72 8.97 -11.75
C GLU A 19 -30.72 9.71 -13.10
N VAL A 20 -29.63 10.41 -13.40
CA VAL A 20 -29.50 11.16 -14.66
C VAL A 20 -29.24 10.16 -15.78
N THR A 21 -30.28 9.80 -16.53
CA THR A 21 -30.13 8.96 -17.72
C THR A 21 -29.67 9.80 -18.91
N LEU A 22 -28.41 9.64 -19.31
CA LEU A 22 -27.89 10.21 -20.55
C LEU A 22 -28.25 9.31 -21.72
N ARG A 23 -29.12 9.78 -22.64
CA ARG A 23 -29.48 9.05 -23.86
C ARG A 23 -28.66 9.53 -25.06
N ILE A 24 -27.61 8.79 -25.40
CA ILE A 24 -26.85 9.01 -26.64
C ILE A 24 -27.63 8.36 -27.79
N SER A 25 -28.22 9.17 -28.68
CA SER A 25 -29.10 8.68 -29.75
C SER A 25 -28.78 9.21 -31.15
N THR A 26 -27.77 10.08 -31.27
CA THR A 26 -27.30 10.62 -32.55
C THR A 26 -26.01 9.91 -32.94
N PRO A 27 -25.99 9.14 -34.04
CA PRO A 27 -24.76 8.57 -34.57
C PRO A 27 -23.78 9.66 -35.01
N MET A 28 -22.48 9.43 -34.83
CA MET A 28 -21.43 10.26 -35.39
C MET A 28 -20.31 9.40 -35.97
N THR A 29 -19.58 9.91 -36.95
CA THR A 29 -18.33 9.29 -37.40
C THR A 29 -17.31 9.34 -36.25
N PRO A 30 -16.60 8.24 -35.93
CA PRO A 30 -15.57 8.26 -34.90
C PRO A 30 -14.53 9.34 -35.21
N PRO A 31 -14.26 10.25 -34.27
CA PRO A 31 -13.24 11.28 -34.47
C PRO A 31 -11.85 10.64 -34.54
N GLY A 32 -10.90 11.30 -35.20
CA GLY A 32 -9.55 10.76 -35.40
C GLY A 32 -8.83 10.36 -34.10
N TRP A 33 -9.01 11.14 -33.02
CA TRP A 33 -8.42 10.81 -31.72
C TRP A 33 -8.92 9.47 -31.16
N ALA A 34 -10.18 9.10 -31.38
CA ALA A 34 -10.74 7.85 -30.88
C ALA A 34 -10.14 6.65 -31.62
N LEU A 35 -9.83 6.79 -32.91
CA LEU A 35 -9.12 5.76 -33.68
C LEU A 35 -7.67 5.61 -33.19
N LEU A 36 -7.00 6.71 -32.90
CA LEU A 36 -5.63 6.70 -32.37
C LEU A 36 -5.57 6.11 -30.94
N GLU A 37 -6.56 6.42 -30.10
CA GLU A 37 -6.67 5.82 -28.76
C GLU A 37 -6.86 4.29 -28.85
N ARG A 38 -7.72 3.81 -29.77
CA ARG A 38 -7.88 2.36 -30.00
C ARG A 38 -6.60 1.70 -30.46
N GLU A 39 -5.85 2.33 -31.36
CA GLU A 39 -4.54 1.83 -31.81
C GLU A 39 -3.52 1.81 -30.66
N LEU A 40 -3.48 2.86 -29.83
CA LEU A 40 -2.63 2.90 -28.65
C LEU A 40 -2.94 1.74 -27.69
N LEU A 41 -4.21 1.53 -27.33
CA LEU A 41 -4.62 0.43 -26.45
C LEU A 41 -4.25 -0.95 -27.03
N GLN A 42 -4.40 -1.13 -28.35
CA GLN A 42 -4.05 -2.37 -29.03
C GLN A 42 -2.53 -2.60 -29.07
N SER A 43 -1.76 -1.58 -29.41
CA SER A 43 -0.29 -1.63 -29.43
C SER A 43 0.28 -1.87 -28.03
N SER A 44 -0.27 -1.24 -26.98
CA SER A 44 0.08 -1.51 -25.59
C SER A 44 -0.19 -2.95 -25.19
N ALA A 45 -1.36 -3.51 -25.55
CA ALA A 45 -1.68 -4.89 -25.25
C ALA A 45 -0.72 -5.89 -25.91
N GLN A 46 -0.31 -5.64 -27.16
CA GLN A 46 0.70 -6.47 -27.86
C GLN A 46 2.06 -6.41 -27.16
N ALA A 47 2.44 -5.26 -26.60
CA ALA A 47 3.65 -5.15 -25.80
C ALA A 47 3.55 -5.97 -24.50
N CYS A 48 2.41 -5.90 -23.80
CA CYS A 48 2.13 -6.73 -22.63
C CYS A 48 2.22 -8.22 -22.97
N GLU A 49 1.65 -8.68 -24.08
CA GLU A 49 1.70 -10.08 -24.51
C GLU A 49 3.14 -10.56 -24.75
N LYS A 50 3.95 -9.78 -25.47
CA LYS A 50 5.38 -10.09 -25.71
C LYS A 50 6.18 -10.14 -24.41
N PHE A 51 5.95 -9.18 -23.53
CA PHE A 51 6.61 -9.13 -22.23
C PHE A 51 6.22 -10.33 -21.37
N PHE A 52 4.92 -10.60 -21.24
CA PHE A 52 4.42 -11.72 -20.45
C PHE A 52 4.96 -13.06 -20.96
N ALA A 53 4.93 -13.28 -22.27
CA ALA A 53 5.45 -14.51 -22.87
C ALA A 53 6.98 -14.68 -22.69
N ARG A 54 7.73 -13.59 -22.48
CA ARG A 54 9.19 -13.63 -22.32
C ARG A 54 9.62 -13.87 -20.87
N TYR A 55 8.88 -13.32 -19.91
CA TYR A 55 9.31 -13.20 -18.51
C TYR A 55 8.41 -13.94 -17.53
N PHE A 56 7.28 -14.50 -17.97
CA PHE A 56 6.40 -15.30 -17.11
C PHE A 56 6.23 -16.71 -17.65
N ASP A 57 6.32 -17.69 -16.75
CA ASP A 57 6.13 -19.09 -17.11
C ASP A 57 4.64 -19.48 -17.25
N GLU A 58 4.39 -20.74 -17.57
CA GLU A 58 3.03 -21.27 -17.72
C GLU A 58 2.20 -21.20 -16.43
N ARG A 59 2.84 -21.12 -15.27
CA ARG A 59 2.21 -21.01 -13.95
C ARG A 59 1.90 -19.56 -13.60
N GLY A 60 2.48 -18.60 -14.32
CA GLY A 60 2.39 -17.16 -14.04
C GLY A 60 3.47 -16.68 -13.09
N TYR A 61 4.54 -17.44 -12.90
CA TYR A 61 5.69 -17.02 -12.09
C TYR A 61 6.55 -16.09 -12.92
N LEU A 62 7.04 -15.02 -12.30
CA LEU A 62 8.08 -14.21 -12.91
C LEU A 62 9.38 -15.03 -12.94
N GLU A 63 10.05 -15.05 -14.09
CA GLU A 63 11.38 -15.64 -14.26
C GLU A 63 12.44 -14.75 -13.60
N CYS A 64 12.47 -14.76 -12.26
CA CYS A 64 13.40 -14.02 -11.42
C CYS A 64 14.03 -14.91 -10.34
N VAL A 65 14.99 -14.35 -9.60
CA VAL A 65 15.45 -14.96 -8.34
C VAL A 65 14.45 -14.58 -7.25
N ALA A 66 13.54 -15.48 -6.90
CA ALA A 66 12.53 -15.21 -5.87
C ALA A 66 13.18 -15.10 -4.48
N ARG A 67 13.15 -13.91 -3.89
CA ARG A 67 13.84 -13.57 -2.65
C ARG A 67 13.02 -12.67 -1.74
N TRP A 68 13.49 -12.60 -0.50
CA TRP A 68 13.05 -11.64 0.49
C TRP A 68 14.06 -10.49 0.50
N GLY A 69 13.59 -9.25 0.53
CA GLY A 69 14.45 -8.08 0.57
C GLY A 69 13.64 -6.80 0.41
N GLY A 70 14.22 -5.65 0.78
CA GLY A 70 13.73 -4.33 0.42
C GLY A 70 14.35 -3.75 -0.86
N ASP A 71 15.32 -4.46 -1.45
CA ASP A 71 15.98 -4.08 -2.73
C ASP A 71 15.61 -5.02 -3.89
N ASP A 72 15.15 -6.23 -3.57
CA ASP A 72 14.95 -7.35 -4.49
C ASP A 72 13.77 -8.24 -4.04
N GLY A 73 12.75 -7.60 -3.48
CA GLY A 73 11.67 -8.23 -2.72
C GLY A 73 10.54 -8.81 -3.58
N PRO A 74 9.53 -9.40 -2.92
CA PRO A 74 8.32 -9.86 -3.60
C PRO A 74 7.54 -8.73 -4.29
N ASP A 75 7.51 -7.54 -3.70
CA ASP A 75 6.85 -6.37 -4.25
C ASP A 75 7.35 -6.03 -5.66
N ASP A 76 8.67 -5.89 -5.86
CA ASP A 76 9.29 -5.60 -7.17
C ASP A 76 8.85 -6.56 -8.27
N ALA A 77 8.64 -7.84 -7.93
CA ALA A 77 8.30 -8.86 -8.93
C ALA A 77 6.94 -8.58 -9.58
N ILE A 78 5.92 -8.30 -8.78
CA ILE A 78 4.57 -8.07 -9.31
C ILE A 78 4.41 -6.69 -9.94
N GLU A 79 5.28 -5.74 -9.60
CA GLU A 79 5.27 -4.39 -10.19
C GLU A 79 5.50 -4.37 -11.70
N ASN A 80 6.07 -5.43 -12.26
CA ASN A 80 6.17 -5.62 -13.71
C ASN A 80 4.80 -5.63 -14.44
N CYS A 81 3.70 -5.77 -13.69
CA CYS A 81 2.32 -5.69 -14.18
C CYS A 81 1.59 -4.42 -13.72
N ASN A 82 2.30 -3.42 -13.18
CA ASN A 82 1.73 -2.13 -12.80
C ASN A 82 0.98 -1.51 -13.99
N ASP A 83 -0.13 -0.83 -13.69
CA ASP A 83 -1.05 -0.21 -14.66
C ASP A 83 -1.79 -1.15 -15.62
N TRP A 84 -1.52 -2.46 -15.65
CA TRP A 84 -2.27 -3.38 -16.52
C TRP A 84 -3.77 -3.45 -16.19
N PRO A 85 -4.19 -3.39 -14.90
CA PRO A 85 -5.61 -3.24 -14.58
C PRO A 85 -6.23 -1.95 -15.13
N ILE A 86 -5.49 -0.83 -15.10
CA ILE A 86 -5.93 0.46 -15.65
C ILE A 86 -6.03 0.37 -17.17
N LEU A 87 -5.01 -0.17 -17.83
CA LEU A 87 -4.98 -0.36 -19.29
C LEU A 87 -6.18 -1.17 -19.77
N HIS A 88 -6.52 -2.27 -19.08
CA HIS A 88 -7.73 -3.03 -19.40
C HIS A 88 -9.01 -2.23 -19.11
N ALA A 89 -9.09 -1.53 -17.98
CA ALA A 89 -10.24 -0.68 -17.65
C ALA A 89 -10.49 0.44 -18.68
N LEU A 90 -9.43 0.96 -19.31
CA LEU A 90 -9.50 1.94 -20.41
C LEU A 90 -9.95 1.32 -21.75
N GLY A 91 -10.06 -0.02 -21.85
CA GLY A 91 -10.62 -0.71 -23.01
C GLY A 91 -9.62 -1.53 -23.84
N ALA A 92 -8.43 -1.82 -23.30
CA ALA A 92 -7.52 -2.78 -23.91
C ALA A 92 -8.14 -4.20 -23.96
N PRO A 93 -7.71 -5.07 -24.90
CA PRO A 93 -8.28 -6.41 -25.05
C PRO A 93 -8.25 -7.27 -23.78
N GLN A 94 -9.22 -8.18 -23.68
CA GLN A 94 -9.43 -9.08 -22.54
C GLN A 94 -8.20 -9.91 -22.14
N VAL A 95 -7.29 -10.17 -23.07
CA VAL A 95 -6.04 -10.89 -22.80
C VAL A 95 -5.17 -10.20 -21.75
N VAL A 96 -5.18 -8.85 -21.68
CA VAL A 96 -4.45 -8.10 -20.64
C VAL A 96 -4.96 -8.46 -19.24
N GLN A 97 -6.29 -8.55 -19.08
CA GLN A 97 -6.88 -9.01 -17.83
C GLN A 97 -6.49 -10.43 -17.48
N GLN A 98 -6.53 -11.34 -18.45
CA GLN A 98 -6.14 -12.73 -18.23
C GLN A 98 -4.67 -12.84 -17.77
N MET A 99 -3.77 -12.06 -18.38
CA MET A 99 -2.35 -12.07 -18.03
C MET A 99 -2.09 -11.50 -16.63
N PHE A 100 -2.60 -10.30 -16.28
CA PHE A 100 -2.30 -9.76 -14.95
C PHE A 100 -2.95 -10.58 -13.83
N LYS A 101 -4.13 -11.19 -14.04
CA LYS A 101 -4.75 -12.09 -13.06
C LYS A 101 -3.92 -13.37 -12.88
N LYS A 102 -3.34 -13.88 -13.98
CA LYS A 102 -2.41 -15.00 -13.95
C LYS A 102 -1.11 -14.63 -13.24
N ALA A 103 -0.55 -13.46 -13.53
CA ALA A 103 0.63 -12.89 -12.85
C ALA A 103 0.38 -12.79 -11.35
N TRP A 104 -0.72 -12.18 -10.92
CA TRP A 104 -1.08 -12.03 -9.51
C TRP A 104 -1.20 -13.38 -8.78
N SER A 105 -1.93 -14.33 -9.38
CA SER A 105 -2.11 -15.66 -8.78
C SER A 105 -0.79 -16.45 -8.73
N GLY A 106 0.03 -16.30 -9.78
CA GLY A 106 1.37 -16.86 -9.86
C GLY A 106 2.30 -16.28 -8.80
N HIS A 107 2.34 -14.96 -8.68
CA HIS A 107 3.08 -14.20 -7.67
C HIS A 107 2.78 -14.68 -6.25
N VAL A 108 1.50 -14.70 -5.87
CA VAL A 108 1.09 -15.16 -4.53
C VAL A 108 1.60 -16.59 -4.26
N ARG A 109 1.51 -17.50 -5.24
CA ARG A 109 2.00 -18.87 -5.08
C ARG A 109 3.52 -18.95 -5.06
N GLN A 110 4.21 -18.24 -5.95
CA GLN A 110 5.67 -18.17 -6.05
C GLN A 110 6.29 -17.73 -4.74
N PHE A 111 5.79 -16.65 -4.14
CA PHE A 111 6.30 -16.12 -2.88
C PHE A 111 5.72 -16.79 -1.63
N THR A 112 4.69 -17.62 -1.77
CA THR A 112 4.32 -18.59 -0.72
C THR A 112 5.32 -19.76 -0.70
N GLU A 113 5.78 -20.19 -1.87
CA GLU A 113 6.77 -21.28 -2.02
C GLU A 113 8.20 -20.83 -1.69
N ALA A 114 8.55 -19.58 -2.01
CA ALA A 114 9.85 -18.99 -1.69
C ALA A 114 10.01 -18.80 -0.18
N LYS A 115 11.13 -19.30 0.36
CA LYS A 115 11.42 -19.36 1.79
C LYS A 115 12.82 -18.84 2.06
N THR A 116 12.97 -18.21 3.22
CA THR A 116 14.27 -17.83 3.76
C THR A 116 14.82 -18.92 4.69
N VAL A 117 16.12 -18.87 4.93
CA VAL A 117 16.86 -19.64 5.93
C VAL A 117 17.21 -18.74 7.10
N GLU A 118 17.72 -17.54 6.83
CA GLU A 118 18.28 -16.65 7.84
C GLU A 118 17.24 -15.70 8.43
N VAL A 119 16.29 -15.21 7.63
CA VAL A 119 15.19 -14.35 8.10
C VAL A 119 14.07 -15.20 8.72
N PRO A 120 13.84 -15.19 10.05
CA PRO A 120 12.99 -16.19 10.69
C PRO A 120 11.51 -16.15 10.27
N PHE A 121 10.95 -14.97 10.03
CA PHE A 121 9.51 -14.81 9.79
C PHE A 121 9.07 -15.18 8.36
N ALA A 122 10.01 -15.40 7.44
CA ALA A 122 9.76 -15.83 6.06
C ALA A 122 10.20 -17.29 5.79
N ARG A 123 10.60 -18.06 6.83
CA ARG A 123 11.00 -19.47 6.70
C ARG A 123 9.89 -20.41 6.22
N ASP A 124 8.65 -20.04 6.50
CA ASP A 124 7.46 -20.80 6.13
C ASP A 124 6.78 -20.26 4.86
N GLY A 125 7.47 -19.40 4.11
CA GLY A 125 6.93 -18.69 2.97
C GLY A 125 6.95 -17.18 3.21
N MET A 126 7.29 -16.40 2.19
CA MET A 126 7.27 -14.93 2.24
C MET A 126 5.82 -14.39 2.23
N TYR A 127 4.88 -15.18 1.70
CA TYR A 127 3.45 -14.92 1.75
C TYR A 127 2.75 -15.95 2.64
N TYR A 128 1.79 -15.48 3.43
CA TYR A 128 0.91 -16.31 4.24
C TYR A 128 -0.52 -15.76 4.15
N LYS A 129 -1.51 -16.64 4.02
CA LYS A 129 -2.91 -16.24 3.78
C LYS A 129 -3.09 -15.29 2.58
N GLU A 130 -2.29 -15.46 1.53
CA GLU A 130 -2.25 -14.65 0.30
C GLU A 130 -1.70 -13.21 0.47
N PHE A 131 -1.02 -12.90 1.57
CA PHE A 131 -0.48 -11.55 1.86
C PHE A 131 0.94 -11.64 2.47
N PRO A 132 1.82 -10.63 2.27
CA PRO A 132 3.16 -10.61 2.86
C PRO A 132 3.17 -10.94 4.36
N VAL A 133 4.12 -11.76 4.81
CA VAL A 133 4.17 -12.18 6.23
C VAL A 133 4.34 -11.01 7.18
N MET A 134 5.29 -10.11 6.90
CA MET A 134 5.48 -8.82 7.55
C MET A 134 6.51 -7.99 6.78
N PHE A 135 6.22 -6.74 6.46
CA PHE A 135 7.20 -5.77 5.96
C PHE A 135 6.65 -4.35 6.14
N ASP A 136 7.36 -3.30 5.72
CA ASP A 136 6.81 -1.95 5.79
C ASP A 136 5.78 -1.67 4.71
N TRP A 137 4.98 -0.63 4.96
CA TRP A 137 3.86 -0.28 4.09
C TRP A 137 4.24 0.43 2.79
N GLN A 138 5.48 0.89 2.60
CA GLN A 138 5.95 1.33 1.29
C GLN A 138 5.93 0.13 0.33
N HIS A 139 6.73 -0.88 0.65
CA HIS A 139 6.87 -2.10 -0.14
C HIS A 139 5.58 -2.94 -0.18
N ASN A 140 4.84 -3.05 0.94
CA ASN A 140 3.53 -3.72 0.87
C ASN A 140 2.57 -2.97 -0.07
N ALA A 141 2.57 -1.64 -0.10
CA ALA A 141 1.70 -0.88 -1.01
C ALA A 141 2.15 -0.98 -2.47
N GLU A 142 3.46 -0.90 -2.72
CA GLU A 142 4.13 -1.16 -4.01
C GLU A 142 3.68 -2.52 -4.57
N GLY A 143 3.88 -3.59 -3.80
CA GLY A 143 3.46 -4.95 -4.17
C GLY A 143 1.94 -5.18 -4.24
N LEU A 144 1.11 -4.27 -3.72
CA LEU A 144 -0.35 -4.37 -3.78
C LEU A 144 -0.98 -3.46 -4.84
N SER A 145 -0.19 -2.68 -5.58
CA SER A 145 -0.67 -1.76 -6.62
C SER A 145 -1.55 -2.46 -7.67
N VAL A 146 -1.06 -3.55 -8.26
CA VAL A 146 -1.82 -4.40 -9.21
C VAL A 146 -3.10 -4.91 -8.56
N PHE A 147 -3.02 -5.44 -7.34
CA PHE A 147 -4.18 -5.95 -6.60
C PHE A 147 -5.23 -4.88 -6.33
N ASN A 148 -4.82 -3.72 -5.82
CA ASN A 148 -5.73 -2.65 -5.42
C ASN A 148 -6.53 -2.11 -6.61
N LEU A 149 -5.99 -2.21 -7.84
CA LEU A 149 -6.63 -1.71 -9.05
C LEU A 149 -7.40 -2.78 -9.85
N GLN A 150 -7.35 -4.07 -9.46
CA GLN A 150 -8.05 -5.14 -10.21
C GLN A 150 -9.55 -4.90 -10.36
N SER A 151 -10.20 -4.27 -9.38
CA SER A 151 -11.64 -3.99 -9.42
C SER A 151 -12.08 -3.04 -10.52
N LEU A 152 -11.17 -2.18 -11.04
CA LEU A 152 -11.46 -1.33 -12.19
C LEU A 152 -11.71 -2.16 -13.46
N SER A 153 -11.08 -3.34 -13.52
CA SER A 153 -11.13 -4.28 -14.64
C SER A 153 -12.16 -5.38 -14.43
N ASP A 154 -12.30 -5.91 -13.20
CA ASP A 154 -13.22 -7.00 -12.86
C ASP A 154 -13.85 -6.82 -11.46
N PRO A 155 -14.85 -5.94 -11.31
CA PRO A 155 -15.45 -5.63 -10.01
C PRO A 155 -16.27 -6.79 -9.42
N TYR A 156 -16.57 -7.83 -10.20
CA TYR A 156 -17.43 -8.95 -9.80
C TYR A 156 -16.65 -10.23 -9.46
N ASP A 157 -15.31 -10.21 -9.58
CA ASP A 157 -14.48 -11.35 -9.23
C ASP A 157 -14.68 -11.77 -7.75
N ARG A 158 -15.14 -13.01 -7.56
CA ARG A 158 -15.46 -13.55 -6.23
C ARG A 158 -14.21 -13.79 -5.38
N ASN A 159 -13.10 -14.20 -5.99
CA ASN A 159 -11.84 -14.44 -5.29
C ASN A 159 -11.22 -13.13 -4.83
N TYR A 160 -11.23 -12.11 -5.68
CA TYR A 160 -10.78 -10.77 -5.34
C TYR A 160 -11.59 -10.19 -4.18
N ARG A 161 -12.93 -10.23 -4.27
CA ARG A 161 -13.83 -9.79 -3.18
C ARG A 161 -13.57 -10.52 -1.85
N ARG A 162 -13.20 -11.80 -1.88
CA ARG A 162 -12.79 -12.56 -0.69
C ARG A 162 -11.44 -12.09 -0.15
N GLN A 163 -10.45 -11.89 -1.01
CA GLN A 163 -9.11 -11.44 -0.64
C GLN A 163 -9.15 -10.04 -0.02
N VAL A 164 -9.83 -9.08 -0.65
CA VAL A 164 -9.97 -7.71 -0.15
C VAL A 164 -10.53 -7.67 1.28
N ARG A 165 -11.59 -8.46 1.55
CA ARG A 165 -12.14 -8.56 2.90
C ARG A 165 -11.13 -9.12 3.91
N ARG A 166 -10.38 -10.16 3.52
CA ARG A 166 -9.37 -10.77 4.39
C ARG A 166 -8.23 -9.80 4.69
N PHE A 167 -7.73 -9.11 3.67
CA PHE A 167 -6.60 -8.20 3.81
C PHE A 167 -6.98 -7.02 4.72
N ALA A 168 -8.17 -6.43 4.54
CA ALA A 168 -8.70 -5.46 5.49
C ALA A 168 -8.83 -6.05 6.91
N GLY A 169 -9.28 -7.30 7.02
CA GLY A 169 -9.39 -8.04 8.28
C GLY A 169 -8.10 -8.16 9.09
N PHE A 170 -6.93 -8.18 8.44
CA PHE A 170 -5.62 -8.17 9.12
C PHE A 170 -5.34 -6.87 9.90
N TYR A 171 -6.07 -5.79 9.61
CA TYR A 171 -5.91 -4.48 10.27
C TYR A 171 -7.15 -4.10 11.09
N MET A 172 -8.23 -4.85 10.99
CA MET A 172 -9.50 -4.60 11.67
C MET A 172 -9.74 -5.52 12.87
N ASN A 173 -8.72 -6.25 13.33
CA ASN A 173 -8.82 -7.26 14.39
C ASN A 173 -9.81 -8.40 14.07
N GLU A 174 -10.00 -8.72 12.79
CA GLU A 174 -10.86 -9.83 12.35
C GLU A 174 -10.08 -11.15 12.21
N ASP A 175 -8.74 -11.09 12.20
CA ASP A 175 -7.88 -12.27 12.19
C ASP A 175 -7.00 -12.31 13.45
N PRO A 176 -7.21 -13.27 14.38
CA PRO A 176 -6.43 -13.36 15.62
C PRO A 176 -4.95 -13.72 15.39
N GLY A 177 -4.60 -14.25 14.21
CA GLY A 177 -3.22 -14.54 13.83
C GLY A 177 -2.46 -13.34 13.26
N ALA A 178 -3.13 -12.20 13.06
CA ALA A 178 -2.52 -10.96 12.57
C ALA A 178 -2.92 -9.76 13.46
N PRO A 179 -2.45 -9.71 14.72
CA PRO A 179 -2.83 -8.65 15.67
C PRO A 179 -2.08 -7.33 15.39
N ASN A 180 -2.22 -6.80 14.17
CA ASN A 180 -1.53 -5.60 13.70
C ASN A 180 -2.08 -4.32 14.34
N TYR A 181 -3.37 -4.28 14.66
CA TYR A 181 -4.06 -3.06 15.09
C TYR A 181 -4.44 -3.09 16.58
N ASP A 182 -4.12 -2.02 17.28
CA ASP A 182 -4.61 -1.76 18.63
C ASP A 182 -5.80 -0.79 18.55
N SER A 183 -6.99 -1.27 18.91
CA SER A 183 -8.22 -0.46 18.89
C SER A 183 -8.35 0.52 20.05
N GLN A 184 -7.61 0.34 21.16
CA GLN A 184 -7.61 1.26 22.29
C GLN A 184 -6.87 2.54 21.91
N HIS A 185 -5.64 2.41 21.40
CA HIS A 185 -4.82 3.55 21.02
C HIS A 185 -5.00 3.95 19.55
N LYS A 186 -5.73 3.15 18.75
CA LYS A 186 -5.94 3.38 17.30
C LYS A 186 -4.62 3.51 16.56
N ILE A 187 -3.79 2.47 16.69
CA ILE A 187 -2.46 2.39 16.09
C ILE A 187 -2.26 1.06 15.38
N ILE A 188 -1.49 1.08 14.30
CA ILE A 188 -0.82 -0.13 13.78
C ILE A 188 0.49 -0.28 14.55
N ARG A 189 0.73 -1.47 15.11
CA ARG A 189 1.67 -1.66 16.23
C ARG A 189 3.16 -1.74 15.83
N SER A 190 3.45 -1.75 14.55
CA SER A 190 4.82 -1.77 14.01
C SER A 190 4.81 -1.27 12.57
N LEU A 191 5.90 -0.66 12.11
CA LEU A 191 6.17 -0.45 10.69
C LEU A 191 6.21 -1.79 9.95
N PHE A 192 6.86 -2.81 10.52
CA PHE A 192 6.86 -4.16 9.96
C PHE A 192 5.63 -4.92 10.44
N ASN A 193 4.66 -5.10 9.55
CA ASN A 193 3.41 -5.76 9.84
C ASN A 193 2.87 -6.50 8.60
N GLY A 194 1.92 -7.41 8.81
CA GLY A 194 1.40 -8.23 7.72
C GLY A 194 0.51 -9.38 8.20
N SER A 195 0.43 -10.44 7.41
CA SER A 195 -0.47 -11.57 7.66
C SER A 195 -0.07 -12.45 8.85
N ARG A 196 1.13 -12.26 9.40
CA ARG A 196 1.62 -12.89 10.63
C ARG A 196 1.73 -11.93 11.82
N GLY A 197 1.16 -10.74 11.71
CA GLY A 197 1.17 -9.74 12.76
C GLY A 197 2.40 -8.82 12.73
N PRO A 198 2.55 -7.96 13.75
CA PRO A 198 3.60 -6.97 13.83
C PRO A 198 4.93 -7.54 14.36
N LEU A 199 6.05 -7.06 13.83
CA LEU A 199 7.38 -7.30 14.41
C LEU A 199 7.62 -6.32 15.56
N LEU A 200 7.63 -6.82 16.80
CA LEU A 200 7.70 -6.01 18.03
C LEU A 200 9.10 -5.97 18.64
N ARG A 201 10.10 -5.80 17.80
CA ARG A 201 11.50 -5.56 18.16
C ARG A 201 12.13 -4.64 17.13
N LYS A 202 13.32 -4.11 17.44
CA LYS A 202 14.11 -3.42 16.42
C LYS A 202 14.40 -4.36 15.25
N ALA A 203 14.28 -3.85 14.03
CA ALA A 203 14.68 -4.56 12.83
C ALA A 203 16.21 -4.59 12.72
N THR A 204 16.73 -5.67 12.17
CA THR A 204 18.14 -5.85 11.82
C THR A 204 18.32 -5.60 10.33
N ALA A 205 19.54 -5.31 9.88
CA ALA A 205 19.84 -5.23 8.45
C ALA A 205 19.38 -6.46 7.67
N LEU A 206 19.51 -7.65 8.28
CA LEU A 206 19.10 -8.93 7.69
C LEU A 206 17.58 -9.02 7.48
N ASP A 207 16.76 -8.45 8.39
CA ASP A 207 15.31 -8.45 8.22
C ASP A 207 14.86 -7.67 6.97
N TRP A 208 15.66 -6.68 6.56
CA TRP A 208 15.48 -5.90 5.32
C TRP A 208 16.17 -6.52 4.12
N THR A 209 17.36 -7.09 4.28
CA THR A 209 18.20 -7.54 3.16
C THR A 209 17.83 -8.94 2.66
N GLY A 210 17.29 -9.79 3.54
CA GLY A 210 17.11 -11.21 3.22
C GLY A 210 18.39 -12.03 3.28
N ASP A 211 18.30 -13.29 2.87
CA ASP A 211 19.40 -14.26 2.92
C ASP A 211 20.58 -13.87 1.98
N PRO A 212 21.80 -14.38 2.17
CA PRO A 212 22.92 -14.12 1.25
C PRO A 212 22.65 -14.42 -0.23
N ILE A 213 23.15 -13.55 -1.11
CA ILE A 213 23.16 -13.74 -2.56
C ILE A 213 24.49 -13.23 -3.16
N GLU A 214 24.94 -13.89 -4.23
CA GLU A 214 26.07 -13.43 -5.03
C GLU A 214 25.63 -12.29 -5.95
N VAL A 215 26.05 -11.07 -5.62
CA VAL A 215 25.74 -9.84 -6.38
C VAL A 215 26.83 -9.53 -7.40
N GLU A 216 28.09 -9.56 -6.95
CA GLU A 216 29.24 -9.10 -7.72
C GLU A 216 29.32 -9.81 -9.09
N ASN A 217 29.42 -9.03 -10.18
CA ASN A 217 29.45 -9.52 -11.56
C ASN A 217 28.21 -10.33 -12.02
N ARG A 218 27.14 -10.40 -11.23
CA ARG A 218 25.86 -11.07 -11.60
C ARG A 218 24.69 -10.11 -11.72
N PHE A 219 24.53 -9.21 -10.76
CA PHE A 219 23.38 -8.31 -10.67
C PHE A 219 23.79 -6.85 -10.56
N HIS A 220 22.91 -5.96 -11.01
CA HIS A 220 23.02 -4.52 -10.79
C HIS A 220 21.86 -4.11 -9.88
N LEU A 221 22.15 -3.74 -8.64
CA LEU A 221 21.13 -3.35 -7.67
C LEU A 221 20.74 -1.89 -7.86
N GLY A 222 19.46 -1.58 -7.67
CA GLY A 222 18.89 -0.24 -7.94
C GLY A 222 19.48 0.87 -7.07
N HIS A 223 19.98 0.52 -5.88
CA HIS A 223 20.67 1.45 -4.98
C HIS A 223 22.20 1.50 -5.19
N GLY A 224 22.75 0.65 -6.08
CA GLY A 224 24.14 0.68 -6.53
C GLY A 224 25.11 -0.22 -5.75
N GLU A 225 24.63 -1.03 -4.81
CA GLU A 225 25.43 -1.98 -4.01
C GLU A 225 26.18 -2.94 -4.93
N ARG A 226 27.47 -3.15 -4.62
CA ARG A 226 28.39 -3.97 -5.42
C ARG A 226 28.48 -5.40 -4.92
N ASN A 227 28.10 -5.64 -3.67
CA ASN A 227 28.17 -6.92 -3.00
C ASN A 227 27.14 -7.00 -1.86
N TYR A 228 26.91 -8.21 -1.35
CA TYR A 228 25.95 -8.45 -0.27
C TYR A 228 26.28 -7.73 1.05
N GLN A 229 27.56 -7.45 1.33
CA GLN A 229 27.94 -6.70 2.54
C GLN A 229 27.50 -5.24 2.44
N GLU A 230 27.51 -4.66 1.24
CA GLU A 230 26.97 -3.31 1.01
C GLU A 230 25.44 -3.30 1.16
N MET A 231 24.73 -4.36 0.74
CA MET A 231 23.28 -4.48 1.01
C MET A 231 22.99 -4.49 2.52
N LEU A 232 23.73 -5.29 3.30
CA LEU A 232 23.59 -5.28 4.76
C LEU A 232 23.96 -3.92 5.37
N ALA A 233 25.02 -3.29 4.87
CA ALA A 233 25.45 -1.97 5.35
C ALA A 233 24.42 -0.88 5.03
N HIS A 234 23.68 -0.99 3.91
CA HIS A 234 22.59 -0.10 3.55
C HIS A 234 21.54 -0.07 4.67
N PHE A 235 21.09 -1.23 5.12
CA PHE A 235 20.00 -1.37 6.09
C PHE A 235 20.41 -1.34 7.56
N LYS A 236 21.70 -1.10 7.87
CA LYS A 236 22.23 -1.18 9.24
C LYS A 236 21.48 -0.28 10.23
N ASP A 237 21.04 0.90 9.79
CA ASP A 237 20.40 1.93 10.61
C ASP A 237 18.85 1.91 10.55
N TYR A 238 18.25 0.99 9.78
CA TYR A 238 16.80 0.88 9.59
C TYR A 238 16.13 0.09 10.73
N ASN A 239 16.41 0.44 11.99
CA ASN A 239 16.08 -0.41 13.13
C ASN A 239 14.77 -0.05 13.84
N ASP A 240 14.44 1.23 13.92
CA ASP A 240 13.37 1.75 14.78
C ASP A 240 12.01 1.64 14.07
N ILE A 241 11.41 0.46 14.23
CA ILE A 241 10.17 0.04 13.53
C ILE A 241 8.98 -0.23 14.47
N VAL A 242 9.16 -0.20 15.80
CA VAL A 242 8.08 -0.54 16.74
C VAL A 242 7.17 0.67 16.93
N GLY A 243 5.86 0.44 16.99
CA GLY A 243 4.87 1.52 17.08
C GLY A 243 4.27 1.87 15.72
N ASP A 244 3.45 2.93 15.69
CA ASP A 244 2.80 3.38 14.46
C ASP A 244 3.65 4.40 13.72
N HIS A 245 3.63 4.34 12.39
CA HIS A 245 4.38 5.22 11.50
C HIS A 245 3.45 5.74 10.40
N PRO A 246 3.68 6.95 9.85
CA PRO A 246 2.84 7.48 8.77
C PRO A 246 2.73 6.57 7.54
N LEU A 247 3.73 5.73 7.26
CA LEU A 247 3.65 4.74 6.18
C LEU A 247 2.48 3.76 6.37
N ASN A 248 2.14 3.39 7.60
CA ASN A 248 1.03 2.49 7.89
C ASN A 248 -0.33 3.06 7.45
N LEU A 249 -0.46 4.36 7.20
CA LEU A 249 -1.66 4.98 6.64
C LEU A 249 -2.01 4.45 5.24
N LEU A 250 -1.05 3.91 4.50
CA LEU A 250 -1.28 3.24 3.22
C LEU A 250 -2.20 2.02 3.36
N SER A 251 -2.21 1.37 4.54
CA SER A 251 -3.10 0.24 4.85
C SER A 251 -4.59 0.58 4.72
N SER A 252 -4.95 1.86 4.87
CA SER A 252 -6.32 2.33 4.72
C SER A 252 -6.91 2.02 3.34
N THR A 253 -6.07 1.88 2.31
CA THR A 253 -6.51 1.50 0.97
C THR A 253 -7.18 0.12 0.95
N LEU A 254 -6.80 -0.80 1.84
CA LEU A 254 -7.45 -2.11 1.97
C LEU A 254 -8.92 -1.96 2.42
N ALA A 255 -9.15 -1.14 3.45
CA ALA A 255 -10.49 -0.86 3.94
C ALA A 255 -11.31 -0.05 2.93
N LEU A 256 -10.68 0.90 2.23
CA LEU A 256 -11.32 1.64 1.14
C LEU A 256 -11.81 0.68 0.04
N ASN A 257 -10.94 -0.20 -0.47
CA ASN A 257 -11.30 -1.17 -1.50
C ASN A 257 -12.43 -2.11 -1.04
N ALA A 258 -12.38 -2.56 0.22
CA ALA A 258 -13.44 -3.39 0.79
C ALA A 258 -14.79 -2.65 0.85
N TYR A 259 -14.76 -1.37 1.24
CA TYR A 259 -15.94 -0.52 1.26
C TYR A 259 -16.50 -0.26 -0.14
N MET A 260 -15.65 0.11 -1.12
CA MET A 260 -16.10 0.43 -2.48
C MET A 260 -16.75 -0.75 -3.20
N LEU A 261 -16.37 -1.99 -2.87
CA LEU A 261 -16.93 -3.19 -3.50
C LEU A 261 -18.23 -3.69 -2.86
N GLN A 262 -18.45 -3.37 -1.58
CA GLN A 262 -19.44 -4.09 -0.74
C GLN A 262 -20.33 -3.17 0.10
N HIS A 263 -19.93 -1.92 0.27
CA HIS A 263 -20.61 -0.90 1.07
C HIS A 263 -20.87 -1.28 2.54
N GLU A 264 -20.14 -2.23 3.11
CA GLU A 264 -20.25 -2.59 4.52
C GLU A 264 -19.67 -1.48 5.41
N GLY A 265 -20.50 -0.92 6.30
CA GLY A 265 -20.16 0.27 7.08
C GLY A 265 -18.94 0.12 8.00
N LYS A 266 -18.56 -1.11 8.38
CA LYS A 266 -17.39 -1.38 9.24
C LYS A 266 -16.07 -0.90 8.63
N TYR A 267 -15.92 -1.01 7.31
CA TYR A 267 -14.70 -0.62 6.59
C TYR A 267 -14.51 0.88 6.60
N ARG A 268 -15.57 1.63 6.24
CA ARG A 268 -15.60 3.10 6.33
C ARG A 268 -15.36 3.57 7.75
N LYS A 269 -16.01 2.94 8.73
CA LYS A 269 -15.85 3.30 10.15
C LYS A 269 -14.40 3.15 10.61
N TRP A 270 -13.80 1.98 10.40
CA TRP A 270 -12.41 1.73 10.81
C TRP A 270 -11.43 2.68 10.14
N LEU A 271 -11.56 2.91 8.83
CA LEU A 271 -10.71 3.84 8.09
C LEU A 271 -10.78 5.23 8.71
N LEU A 272 -11.97 5.80 8.87
CA LEU A 272 -12.13 7.15 9.40
C LEU A 272 -11.65 7.25 10.86
N GLU A 273 -11.91 6.24 11.70
CA GLU A 273 -11.42 6.22 13.08
C GLU A 273 -9.89 6.23 13.16
N TYR A 274 -9.22 5.51 12.26
CA TYR A 274 -7.76 5.47 12.20
C TYR A 274 -7.17 6.78 11.69
N ILE A 275 -7.69 7.33 10.59
CA ILE A 275 -7.21 8.61 10.02
C ILE A 275 -7.50 9.77 10.97
N ASP A 276 -8.67 9.81 11.63
CA ASP A 276 -9.02 10.84 12.61
C ASP A 276 -8.09 10.80 13.83
N ALA A 277 -7.59 9.62 14.22
CA ALA A 277 -6.59 9.52 15.28
C ALA A 277 -5.25 10.14 14.87
N TRP A 278 -4.85 10.01 13.60
CA TRP A 278 -3.68 10.70 13.06
C TRP A 278 -3.87 12.22 12.96
N LEU A 279 -5.05 12.70 12.55
CA LEU A 279 -5.38 14.13 12.59
C LEU A 279 -5.23 14.71 14.00
N ALA A 280 -5.77 14.04 15.01
CA ALA A 280 -5.67 14.47 16.41
C ALA A 280 -4.22 14.47 16.92
N ARG A 281 -3.35 13.59 16.38
CA ARG A 281 -1.92 13.59 16.70
C ARG A 281 -1.16 14.73 16.03
N MET A 282 -1.51 15.03 14.78
CA MET A 282 -0.96 16.19 14.06
C MET A 282 -1.25 17.48 14.83
N GLU A 283 -2.52 17.71 15.21
CA GLU A 283 -2.92 18.90 15.98
C GLU A 283 -2.11 19.03 17.28
N LYS A 284 -1.93 17.92 18.01
CA LYS A 284 -1.10 17.89 19.24
C LYS A 284 0.39 18.08 18.99
N ASN A 285 0.86 17.85 17.78
CA ASN A 285 2.26 17.95 17.37
C ASN A 285 2.53 19.22 16.55
N GLY A 286 1.75 20.29 16.77
CA GLY A 286 1.94 21.57 16.10
C GLY A 286 1.60 21.52 14.61
N ASP A 287 0.53 20.80 14.27
CA ASP A 287 0.06 20.55 12.91
C ASP A 287 1.03 19.74 12.00
N VAL A 288 2.13 19.21 12.54
CA VAL A 288 3.07 18.34 11.83
C VAL A 288 2.77 16.87 12.11
N ILE A 289 2.75 16.03 11.07
CA ILE A 289 2.61 14.58 11.27
C ILE A 289 3.79 14.02 12.05
N PRO A 290 3.58 13.36 13.21
CA PRO A 290 4.69 12.71 13.91
C PRO A 290 5.18 11.49 13.12
N SER A 291 6.47 11.21 13.19
CA SER A 291 7.10 10.06 12.52
C SER A 291 6.87 8.74 13.21
N ASN A 292 6.60 8.77 14.52
CA ASN A 292 6.32 7.58 15.28
C ASN A 292 5.32 7.84 16.42
N VAL A 293 4.56 6.81 16.76
CA VAL A 293 3.67 6.75 17.91
C VAL A 293 3.96 5.47 18.68
N GLY A 294 4.22 5.58 19.98
CA GLY A 294 4.48 4.43 20.85
C GLY A 294 3.28 3.48 20.95
N LEU A 295 3.54 2.27 21.46
CA LEU A 295 2.51 1.24 21.68
C LEU A 295 1.43 1.66 22.70
N ASP A 296 1.72 2.67 23.51
CA ASP A 296 0.83 3.31 24.47
C ASP A 296 0.07 4.52 23.87
N GLY A 297 0.24 4.78 22.58
CA GLY A 297 -0.35 5.92 21.87
C GLY A 297 0.41 7.25 22.03
N THR A 298 1.55 7.27 22.73
CA THR A 298 2.34 8.48 22.96
C THR A 298 3.09 8.90 21.70
N ILE A 299 2.95 10.17 21.29
CA ILE A 299 3.69 10.75 20.16
C ILE A 299 5.20 10.73 20.47
N GLY A 300 6.02 10.20 19.55
CA GLY A 300 7.47 10.04 19.78
C GLY A 300 7.83 8.92 20.77
N GLY A 301 6.84 8.22 21.33
CA GLY A 301 7.04 7.23 22.39
C GLY A 301 7.88 6.02 21.97
N ALA A 302 7.98 5.73 20.67
CA ALA A 302 8.84 4.66 20.16
C ALA A 302 10.32 5.07 20.00
N CYS A 303 10.62 6.37 20.13
CA CYS A 303 11.95 6.94 19.91
C CYS A 303 12.35 7.92 21.02
N ASP A 304 12.13 7.54 22.28
CA ASP A 304 12.53 8.32 23.47
C ASP A 304 11.97 9.76 23.49
N GLY A 305 10.72 9.91 23.05
CA GLY A 305 10.03 11.22 22.97
C GLY A 305 10.37 12.03 21.71
N LYS A 306 11.26 11.54 20.84
CA LYS A 306 11.57 12.19 19.56
C LYS A 306 10.49 11.87 18.54
N TRP A 307 9.51 12.76 18.42
CA TRP A 307 8.42 12.63 17.46
C TRP A 307 8.88 12.55 15.99
N TYR A 308 10.08 13.05 15.68
CA TYR A 308 10.69 13.05 14.34
C TYR A 308 11.59 11.82 14.06
N GLY A 309 11.78 10.95 15.06
CA GLY A 309 12.61 9.74 14.96
C GLY A 309 11.88 8.55 14.34
N GLY A 310 12.60 7.44 14.18
CA GLY A 310 12.11 6.19 13.59
C GLY A 310 12.62 5.98 12.17
N THR A 311 12.56 4.75 11.68
CA THR A 311 12.85 4.42 10.28
C THR A 311 11.94 5.24 9.37
N TYR A 312 12.53 5.86 8.34
CA TYR A 312 11.87 6.79 7.42
C TYR A 312 11.20 8.04 8.06
N GLY A 313 11.51 8.33 9.33
CA GLY A 313 11.10 9.54 10.04
C GLY A 313 11.64 10.84 9.43
N TRP A 314 11.15 11.99 9.92
CA TRP A 314 11.64 13.32 9.50
C TRP A 314 13.14 13.48 9.65
N GLY A 315 13.72 12.93 10.73
CA GLY A 315 15.16 12.97 10.99
C GLY A 315 15.97 11.83 10.36
N PHE A 316 15.36 10.98 9.53
CA PHE A 316 15.99 9.74 9.08
C PHE A 316 17.05 9.97 7.99
N SER A 317 18.30 9.73 8.35
CA SER A 317 19.47 9.84 7.47
C SER A 317 20.37 8.63 7.63
N VAL A 318 20.93 8.14 6.53
CA VAL A 318 21.78 6.95 6.50
C VAL A 318 23.03 7.20 5.68
N THR A 319 24.10 6.46 5.96
CA THR A 319 25.31 6.49 5.13
C THR A 319 25.15 5.54 3.95
N VAL A 320 25.31 6.04 2.73
CA VAL A 320 25.31 5.26 1.49
C VAL A 320 26.60 4.43 1.43
N PRO A 321 26.54 3.09 1.45
CA PRO A 321 27.73 2.26 1.67
C PRO A 321 28.76 2.33 0.54
N GLN A 322 28.33 2.62 -0.69
CA GLN A 322 29.17 2.66 -1.88
C GLN A 322 29.98 3.96 -1.99
N THR A 323 29.43 5.06 -1.48
CA THR A 323 30.00 6.42 -1.63
C THR A 323 30.47 7.03 -0.31
N GLY A 324 29.93 6.58 0.82
CA GLY A 324 30.13 7.18 2.13
C GLY A 324 29.32 8.47 2.37
N GLU A 325 28.53 8.91 1.40
CA GLU A 325 27.70 10.12 1.52
C GLU A 325 26.49 9.89 2.43
N ILE A 326 25.95 10.98 2.98
CA ILE A 326 24.71 10.93 3.76
C ILE A 326 23.53 11.08 2.81
N ALA A 327 22.59 10.14 2.88
CA ALA A 327 21.30 10.22 2.23
C ALA A 327 20.19 10.48 3.25
N HIS A 328 19.36 11.48 2.99
CA HIS A 328 18.13 11.75 3.74
C HIS A 328 16.98 10.95 3.13
N ARG A 329 16.37 10.06 3.90
CA ARG A 329 15.38 9.09 3.40
C ARG A 329 14.06 9.19 4.15
N ASN A 330 13.55 10.39 4.39
CA ASN A 330 12.22 10.50 5.02
C ASN A 330 11.11 10.06 4.04
N ARG A 331 10.09 9.35 4.53
CA ARG A 331 8.91 8.93 3.74
C ARG A 331 7.59 9.42 4.30
N GLN A 332 7.63 10.45 5.14
CA GLN A 332 6.47 10.97 5.86
C GLN A 332 5.32 11.39 4.93
N HIS A 333 5.66 11.91 3.74
CA HIS A 333 4.71 12.34 2.71
C HIS A 333 3.81 11.20 2.18
N TRP A 334 4.23 9.94 2.26
CA TRP A 334 3.41 8.80 1.83
C TRP A 334 2.17 8.62 2.69
N GLY A 335 2.20 9.12 3.94
CA GLY A 335 1.04 9.15 4.81
C GLY A 335 -0.16 9.90 4.20
N PHE A 336 0.08 10.81 3.25
CA PHE A 336 -0.95 11.56 2.53
C PHE A 336 -2.04 10.66 1.91
N ILE A 337 -1.69 9.47 1.43
CA ILE A 337 -2.64 8.54 0.81
C ILE A 337 -3.78 8.16 1.77
N GLY A 338 -3.51 7.99 3.07
CA GLY A 338 -4.56 7.70 4.04
C GLY A 338 -5.57 8.84 4.19
N PHE A 339 -5.10 10.08 4.14
CA PHE A 339 -5.96 11.26 4.18
C PHE A 339 -6.73 11.44 2.87
N ALA A 340 -6.11 11.16 1.72
CA ALA A 340 -6.78 11.14 0.43
C ALA A 340 -7.90 10.08 0.38
N ASN A 341 -7.68 8.90 0.97
CA ASN A 341 -8.70 7.86 1.10
C ASN A 341 -9.88 8.32 1.97
N ALA A 342 -9.61 9.00 3.08
CA ALA A 342 -10.67 9.55 3.94
C ALA A 342 -11.44 10.69 3.24
N TYR A 343 -10.75 11.55 2.50
CA TYR A 343 -11.35 12.58 1.66
C TYR A 343 -12.27 11.96 0.60
N LEU A 344 -11.82 10.94 -0.12
CA LEU A 344 -12.61 10.24 -1.13
C LEU A 344 -13.94 9.69 -0.55
N LEU A 345 -13.93 9.22 0.69
CA LEU A 345 -15.12 8.66 1.35
C LEU A 345 -16.08 9.70 1.94
N THR A 346 -15.67 10.95 2.05
CA THR A 346 -16.40 11.95 2.85
C THR A 346 -16.64 13.27 2.12
N GLY A 347 -15.76 13.65 1.19
CA GLY A 347 -15.67 15.00 0.64
C GLY A 347 -15.30 16.06 1.66
N ASP A 348 -14.78 15.67 2.83
CA ASP A 348 -14.46 16.58 3.93
C ASP A 348 -13.02 17.10 3.80
N ASP A 349 -12.90 18.38 3.48
CA ASP A 349 -11.63 19.07 3.26
C ASP A 349 -10.70 19.03 4.48
N ARG A 350 -11.19 18.73 5.70
CA ARG A 350 -10.32 18.63 6.90
C ARG A 350 -9.15 17.65 6.72
N TYR A 351 -9.35 16.59 5.93
CA TYR A 351 -8.31 15.60 5.64
C TYR A 351 -7.19 16.16 4.75
N LEU A 352 -7.54 17.05 3.81
CA LEU A 352 -6.56 17.74 2.97
C LEU A 352 -5.92 18.91 3.71
N GLU A 353 -6.69 19.61 4.53
CA GLU A 353 -6.25 20.77 5.29
C GLU A 353 -5.13 20.45 6.27
N ALA A 354 -5.18 19.28 6.91
CA ALA A 354 -4.10 18.83 7.79
C ALA A 354 -2.75 18.75 7.08
N TRP A 355 -2.72 18.42 5.79
CA TRP A 355 -1.50 18.46 4.99
C TRP A 355 -1.10 19.87 4.56
N ARG A 356 -2.08 20.73 4.24
CA ARG A 356 -1.81 22.13 3.86
C ARG A 356 -1.21 22.95 5.00
N LYS A 357 -1.48 22.57 6.25
CA LYS A 357 -0.95 23.22 7.46
C LYS A 357 0.48 22.79 7.84
N GLN A 358 0.99 21.70 7.28
CA GLN A 358 2.37 21.26 7.50
C GLN A 358 3.32 22.22 6.76
N ALA A 359 3.74 23.29 7.44
CA ALA A 359 4.59 24.36 6.91
C ALA A 359 5.97 24.39 7.59
#